data_AF-A0A1E5R1V7-F1
#
_entry.id   AF-A0A1E5R1V7-F1
#
_cell.length_a   1.000
_cell.length_b   1.000
_cell.length_c   1.000
_cell.angle_alpha   90.00
_cell.angle_beta   90.00
_cell.angle_gamma   90.00
#
_symmetry.space_group_name_H-M   'P 1'
#
loop_
_entity.id
_entity.type
_entity.pdbx_description
1 polymer ?
#
loop_
_entity_poly.entity_id
_entity_poly.type
_entity_poly.pdbx_seq_one_letter_code
_entity_poly.pdbx_strand_id
1 'polypeptide(L)'
;MSRFAKYTHLELIQLAQKTIIPPLSSRYHKGQVGGRVCVVGGSFKFCGAPFFAANATMLYGSDLTYLVCSDKDHDLSSILKIYSPNLMVNPVLSEPHLKCESFLHNVHSVVIGPGLGRREDEVMQETNDVKFDNVIKILQYCVENKIFVVIDADGLYLLSNDNKYKSKMSDLLKNHGKYIALTPNVIELKRLQKEYPDLYTRFPGLIILEKGKNDKIISTNQSNDSTNEENPQILENTVESHCLKRCGGQGDTLTGCLATQLGWCNILLRDDENSSKNDDGDDNNNNNNNKEKHVIWPDRKRLENIAEYKVLSAYVVSTVVKLASSKAFAEKFRSMQTTDLNNKVGEAFYEIFGDTVEKE
;
A
#
# COMPACT_ATOMS: atom_id res chain seq x y z
N MET A 1 5.73 -15.61 -17.96
CA MET A 1 4.35 -15.43 -17.43
C MET A 1 4.38 -15.67 -15.93
N SER A 2 3.63 -14.90 -15.15
CA SER A 2 3.53 -15.13 -13.69
C SER A 2 3.00 -16.53 -13.39
N ARG A 3 3.46 -17.19 -12.31
CA ARG A 3 2.85 -18.43 -11.79
C ARG A 3 1.32 -18.27 -11.63
N PHE A 4 0.90 -17.08 -11.22
CA PHE A 4 -0.51 -16.74 -11.03
C PHE A 4 -1.32 -16.70 -12.33
N ALA A 5 -0.68 -16.58 -13.50
CA ALA A 5 -1.38 -16.59 -14.79
C ALA A 5 -2.05 -17.94 -15.11
N LYS A 6 -1.70 -19.01 -14.37
CA LYS A 6 -2.33 -20.33 -14.50
C LYS A 6 -3.61 -20.46 -13.66
N TYR A 7 -3.82 -19.58 -12.70
CA TYR A 7 -4.97 -19.60 -11.81
C TYR A 7 -6.11 -18.81 -12.44
N THR A 8 -7.31 -19.34 -12.30
CA THR A 8 -8.56 -18.63 -12.59
C THR A 8 -8.79 -17.51 -11.58
N HIS A 9 -9.68 -16.59 -11.91
CA HIS A 9 -10.11 -15.53 -11.00
C HIS A 9 -10.54 -16.08 -9.62
N LEU A 10 -11.40 -17.10 -9.61
CA LEU A 10 -11.92 -17.70 -8.38
C LEU A 10 -10.80 -18.35 -7.55
N GLU A 11 -9.85 -19.03 -8.19
CA GLU A 11 -8.73 -19.65 -7.47
C GLU A 11 -7.79 -18.60 -6.86
N LEU A 12 -7.59 -17.45 -7.52
CA LEU A 12 -6.81 -16.34 -6.95
C LEU A 12 -7.50 -15.75 -5.71
N ILE A 13 -8.82 -15.55 -5.76
CA ILE A 13 -9.59 -15.09 -4.60
C ILE A 13 -9.50 -16.10 -3.44
N GLN A 14 -9.73 -17.38 -3.71
CA GLN A 14 -9.62 -18.44 -2.69
C GLN A 14 -8.20 -18.57 -2.12
N LEU A 15 -7.18 -18.37 -2.95
CA LEU A 15 -5.80 -18.37 -2.51
C LEU A 15 -5.55 -17.19 -1.57
N ALA A 16 -6.02 -15.98 -1.91
CA ALA A 16 -5.87 -14.80 -1.07
C ALA A 16 -6.57 -14.97 0.28
N GLN A 17 -7.79 -15.52 0.28
CA GLN A 17 -8.55 -15.81 1.51
C GLN A 17 -7.80 -16.75 2.45
N LYS A 18 -7.03 -17.71 1.92
CA LYS A 18 -6.27 -18.69 2.71
C LYS A 18 -4.87 -18.24 3.08
N THR A 19 -4.39 -17.10 2.58
CA THR A 19 -2.97 -16.69 2.68
C THR A 19 -2.77 -15.29 3.26
N ILE A 20 -3.63 -14.33 2.91
CA ILE A 20 -3.40 -12.89 3.17
C ILE A 20 -4.53 -12.25 3.95
N ILE A 21 -5.79 -12.67 3.73
CA ILE A 21 -6.95 -12.05 4.38
C ILE A 21 -7.06 -12.58 5.82
N PRO A 22 -6.72 -11.78 6.85
CA PRO A 22 -6.73 -12.27 8.21
C PRO A 22 -8.17 -12.59 8.66
N PRO A 23 -8.38 -13.67 9.41
CA PRO A 23 -9.69 -13.96 9.96
C PRO A 23 -10.05 -12.99 11.08
N LEU A 24 -11.34 -12.71 11.22
CA LEU A 24 -11.87 -12.02 12.40
C LEU A 24 -12.02 -13.04 13.53
N SER A 25 -11.36 -12.78 14.65
CA SER A 25 -11.31 -13.70 15.79
C SER A 25 -11.26 -12.92 17.10
N SER A 26 -11.94 -13.40 18.14
CA SER A 26 -11.92 -12.84 19.50
C SER A 26 -10.53 -12.86 20.13
N ARG A 27 -9.64 -13.70 19.59
CA ARG A 27 -8.25 -13.89 20.01
C ARG A 27 -7.33 -12.73 19.68
N TYR A 28 -7.67 -11.91 18.69
CA TYR A 28 -6.81 -10.83 18.23
C TYR A 28 -7.20 -9.50 18.85
N HIS A 29 -6.19 -8.70 19.21
CA HIS A 29 -6.39 -7.33 19.69
C HIS A 29 -6.12 -6.29 18.59
N LYS A 30 -6.53 -5.05 18.87
CA LYS A 30 -6.43 -3.92 17.95
C LYS A 30 -5.00 -3.71 17.44
N GLY A 31 -4.85 -3.73 16.11
CA GLY A 31 -3.59 -3.53 15.40
C GLY A 31 -2.72 -4.78 15.30
N GLN A 32 -3.20 -5.94 15.76
CA GLN A 32 -2.46 -7.21 15.69
C GLN A 32 -2.59 -7.87 14.33
N VAL A 33 -3.81 -7.98 13.78
CA VAL A 33 -4.06 -8.65 12.48
C VAL A 33 -4.63 -7.71 11.43
N GLY A 34 -5.53 -6.80 11.79
CA GLY A 34 -6.03 -5.77 10.87
C GLY A 34 -4.97 -4.71 10.56
N GLY A 35 -3.89 -4.67 11.34
CA GLY A 35 -2.70 -3.90 11.04
C GLY A 35 -2.86 -2.40 11.21
N ARG A 36 -1.82 -1.67 10.80
CA ARG A 36 -1.68 -0.24 11.04
C ARG A 36 -1.08 0.38 9.80
N VAL A 37 -1.80 1.30 9.18
CA VAL A 37 -1.42 1.91 7.90
C VAL A 37 -1.21 3.41 8.10
N CYS A 38 -0.17 3.97 7.48
CA CYS A 38 0.08 5.42 7.49
C CYS A 38 -0.03 5.98 6.08
N VAL A 39 -0.77 7.07 5.90
CA VAL A 39 -0.84 7.81 4.64
C VAL A 39 -0.05 9.10 4.78
N VAL A 40 0.95 9.28 3.94
CA VAL A 40 1.80 10.48 3.87
C VAL A 40 1.42 11.27 2.63
N GLY A 41 0.86 12.44 2.84
CA GLY A 41 0.39 13.28 1.76
C GLY A 41 -0.34 14.50 2.27
N GLY A 42 -1.14 15.09 1.38
CA GLY A 42 -1.80 16.35 1.65
C GLY A 42 -0.88 17.55 1.53
N SER A 43 -1.46 18.60 0.96
CA SER A 43 -0.84 19.90 0.74
C SER A 43 -1.92 20.96 0.84
N PHE A 44 -1.51 22.24 0.86
CA PHE A 44 -2.43 23.37 0.85
C PHE A 44 -3.55 23.26 -0.20
N LYS A 45 -3.24 22.74 -1.39
CA LYS A 45 -4.21 22.61 -2.50
C LYS A 45 -5.02 21.32 -2.45
N PHE A 46 -4.53 20.27 -1.80
CA PHE A 46 -5.05 18.91 -1.95
C PHE A 46 -5.30 18.24 -0.60
N CYS A 47 -6.47 18.50 0.00
CA CYS A 47 -6.92 17.80 1.22
C CYS A 47 -7.75 16.54 0.94
N GLY A 48 -8.41 16.45 -0.21
CA GLY A 48 -9.32 15.33 -0.53
C GLY A 48 -8.60 14.01 -0.80
N ALA A 49 -7.54 14.03 -1.63
CA ALA A 49 -6.78 12.84 -2.01
C ALA A 49 -6.22 12.05 -0.80
N PRO A 50 -5.48 12.66 0.15
CA PRO A 50 -4.98 11.94 1.33
C PRO A 50 -6.12 11.41 2.20
N PHE A 51 -7.25 12.14 2.30
CA PHE A 51 -8.43 11.66 3.01
C PHE A 51 -9.02 10.42 2.35
N PHE A 52 -9.23 10.40 1.03
CA PHE A 52 -9.83 9.25 0.35
C PHE A 52 -8.95 7.99 0.45
N ALA A 53 -7.62 8.15 0.37
CA ALA A 53 -6.68 7.05 0.58
C ALA A 53 -6.76 6.52 2.03
N ALA A 54 -6.73 7.41 3.03
CA ALA A 54 -6.82 7.03 4.44
C ALA A 54 -8.21 6.48 4.83
N ASN A 55 -9.27 6.97 4.22
CA ASN A 55 -10.61 6.44 4.45
C ASN A 55 -10.77 5.04 3.84
N ALA A 56 -10.16 4.81 2.66
CA ALA A 56 -10.16 3.50 2.02
C ALA A 56 -9.43 2.45 2.85
N THR A 57 -8.35 2.79 3.56
CA THR A 57 -7.65 1.81 4.42
C THR A 57 -8.54 1.29 5.54
N MET A 58 -9.28 2.18 6.21
CA MET A 58 -10.22 1.80 7.26
C MET A 58 -11.38 0.96 6.71
N LEU A 59 -11.96 1.39 5.59
CA LEU A 59 -13.09 0.69 4.96
C LEU A 59 -12.71 -0.68 4.39
N TYR A 60 -11.45 -0.87 4.02
CA TYR A 60 -10.92 -2.17 3.57
C TYR A 60 -10.60 -3.12 4.73
N GLY A 61 -10.47 -2.61 5.97
CA GLY A 61 -10.28 -3.42 7.18
C GLY A 61 -8.99 -3.16 7.96
N SER A 62 -8.36 -1.99 7.82
CA SER A 62 -7.25 -1.60 8.70
C SER A 62 -7.75 -1.23 10.10
N ASP A 63 -7.13 -1.77 11.16
CA ASP A 63 -7.52 -1.46 12.55
C ASP A 63 -7.20 -0.01 12.94
N LEU A 64 -6.10 0.53 12.39
CA LEU A 64 -5.58 1.85 12.73
C LEU A 64 -5.02 2.54 11.49
N THR A 65 -5.52 3.74 11.23
CA THR A 65 -5.03 4.57 10.13
C THR A 65 -4.48 5.89 10.64
N TYR A 66 -3.23 6.15 10.29
CA TYR A 66 -2.55 7.41 10.52
C TYR A 66 -2.53 8.22 9.23
N LEU A 67 -2.63 9.54 9.33
CA LEU A 67 -2.47 10.46 8.20
C LEU A 67 -1.43 11.50 8.58
N VAL A 68 -0.26 11.44 7.96
CA VAL A 68 0.81 12.42 8.12
C VAL A 68 0.70 13.47 7.02
N CYS A 69 0.52 14.72 7.42
CA CYS A 69 0.40 15.85 6.52
C CYS A 69 1.34 16.99 6.90
N SER A 70 1.44 17.99 6.03
CA SER A 70 2.16 19.23 6.32
C SER A 70 1.49 19.99 7.47
N ASP A 71 2.30 20.46 8.42
CA ASP A 71 1.92 21.35 9.53
C ASP A 71 1.82 22.82 9.13
N LYS A 72 2.42 23.19 8.00
CA LYS A 72 2.49 24.57 7.54
C LYS A 72 1.39 24.97 6.56
N ASP A 73 0.63 23.98 6.07
CA ASP A 73 -0.55 24.24 5.26
C ASP A 73 -1.70 24.55 6.23
N HIS A 74 -1.95 25.85 6.44
CA HIS A 74 -2.91 26.34 7.43
C HIS A 74 -4.24 25.58 7.33
N ASP A 75 -4.65 25.02 8.48
CA ASP A 75 -5.87 24.23 8.72
C ASP A 75 -5.97 22.84 8.06
N LEU A 76 -4.96 22.34 7.34
CA LEU A 76 -5.04 21.01 6.70
C LEU A 76 -5.35 19.89 7.71
N SER A 77 -4.62 19.87 8.84
CA SER A 77 -4.86 18.89 9.90
C SER A 77 -6.28 18.99 10.46
N SER A 78 -6.77 20.21 10.67
CA SER A 78 -8.12 20.48 11.20
C SER A 78 -9.19 19.99 10.23
N ILE A 79 -9.04 20.29 8.93
CA ILE A 79 -9.96 19.85 7.87
C ILE A 79 -10.03 18.33 7.81
N LEU A 80 -8.87 17.65 7.80
CA LEU A 80 -8.81 16.19 7.73
C LEU A 80 -9.44 15.52 8.95
N LYS A 81 -9.25 16.09 10.16
CA LYS A 81 -9.89 15.62 11.39
C LYS A 81 -11.41 15.78 11.37
N ILE A 82 -11.91 16.85 10.73
CA ILE A 82 -13.36 17.08 10.58
C ILE A 82 -13.99 16.04 9.63
N TYR A 83 -13.28 15.63 8.57
CA TYR A 83 -13.82 14.64 7.64
C TYR A 83 -14.06 13.26 8.29
N SER A 84 -13.21 12.85 9.24
CA SER A 84 -13.44 11.61 9.99
C SER A 84 -12.73 11.61 11.34
N PRO A 85 -13.46 11.41 12.46
CA PRO A 85 -12.85 11.29 13.78
C PRO A 85 -12.07 9.97 13.97
N ASN A 86 -12.21 9.02 13.04
CA ASN A 86 -11.48 7.74 13.09
C ASN A 86 -10.02 7.89 12.65
N LEU A 87 -9.66 8.99 11.95
CA LEU A 87 -8.31 9.23 11.45
C LEU A 87 -7.41 9.84 12.52
N MET A 88 -6.23 9.25 12.72
CA MET A 88 -5.18 9.85 13.54
C MET A 88 -4.31 10.75 12.66
N VAL A 89 -4.67 12.04 12.62
CA VAL A 89 -3.99 13.02 11.76
C VAL A 89 -2.82 13.68 12.51
N ASN A 90 -1.62 13.50 11.97
CA ASN A 90 -0.34 14.00 12.49
C ASN A 90 0.25 15.06 11.54
N PRO A 91 0.10 16.37 11.85
CA PRO A 91 0.73 17.43 11.08
C PRO A 91 2.21 17.55 11.48
N VAL A 92 3.07 16.75 10.88
CA VAL A 92 4.51 16.74 11.22
C VAL A 92 5.41 16.75 9.98
N LEU A 93 4.84 16.70 8.77
CA LEU A 93 5.62 16.41 7.57
C LEU A 93 6.62 17.52 7.23
N SER A 94 6.37 18.78 7.64
CA SER A 94 7.28 19.90 7.38
C SER A 94 8.11 20.29 8.62
N GLU A 95 8.17 19.44 9.65
CA GLU A 95 9.01 19.64 10.83
C GLU A 95 10.50 19.43 10.52
N PRO A 96 11.41 20.37 10.87
CA PRO A 96 12.85 20.25 10.56
C PRO A 96 13.54 18.99 11.11
N HIS A 97 13.02 18.43 12.20
CA HIS A 97 13.60 17.28 12.92
C HIS A 97 12.60 16.14 13.10
N LEU A 98 11.92 15.76 12.02
CA LEU A 98 10.97 14.65 12.02
C LEU A 98 11.59 13.36 12.56
N LYS A 99 10.99 12.81 13.63
CA LYS A 99 11.35 11.51 14.21
C LYS A 99 10.39 10.44 13.71
N CYS A 100 10.79 9.69 12.69
CA CYS A 100 9.96 8.67 12.06
C CYS A 100 9.46 7.61 13.06
N GLU A 101 10.31 7.22 14.01
CA GLU A 101 10.03 6.23 15.06
C GLU A 101 8.79 6.59 15.87
N SER A 102 8.56 7.88 16.11
CA SER A 102 7.47 8.35 16.96
C SER A 102 6.07 7.97 16.45
N PHE A 103 5.92 7.78 15.12
CA PHE A 103 4.63 7.42 14.51
C PHE A 103 4.70 6.19 13.59
N LEU A 104 5.89 5.72 13.17
CA LEU A 104 6.02 4.57 12.26
C LEU A 104 6.44 3.25 12.94
N HIS A 105 6.87 3.25 14.21
CA HIS A 105 7.42 2.04 14.86
C HIS A 105 6.48 0.82 14.81
N ASN A 106 5.17 1.06 14.86
CA ASN A 106 4.13 0.02 14.86
C ASN A 106 3.34 -0.05 13.54
N VAL A 107 3.78 0.69 12.52
CA VAL A 107 3.14 0.75 11.21
C VAL A 107 3.64 -0.40 10.34
N HIS A 108 2.72 -1.02 9.61
CA HIS A 108 2.97 -2.20 8.78
C HIS A 108 3.10 -1.86 7.29
N SER A 109 2.46 -0.76 6.87
CA SER A 109 2.59 -0.22 5.53
C SER A 109 2.34 1.29 5.47
N VAL A 110 2.92 1.94 4.47
CA VAL A 110 2.84 3.38 4.25
C VAL A 110 2.40 3.68 2.82
N VAL A 111 1.53 4.67 2.64
CA VAL A 111 1.25 5.30 1.34
C VAL A 111 2.01 6.61 1.26
N ILE A 112 2.65 6.90 0.13
CA ILE A 112 3.28 8.20 -0.14
C ILE A 112 2.73 8.77 -1.44
N GLY A 113 2.21 9.99 -1.37
CA GLY A 113 1.94 10.80 -2.56
C GLY A 113 0.54 11.39 -2.73
N PRO A 114 -0.57 10.79 -2.25
CA PRO A 114 -1.91 11.38 -2.40
C PRO A 114 -1.98 12.83 -1.90
N GLY A 115 -2.12 13.77 -2.85
CA GLY A 115 -2.18 15.20 -2.57
C GLY A 115 -0.91 15.80 -1.95
N LEU A 116 0.25 15.15 -2.04
CA LEU A 116 1.51 15.64 -1.48
C LEU A 116 1.93 17.00 -2.05
N GLY A 117 1.45 17.33 -3.25
CA GLY A 117 1.83 18.53 -3.97
C GLY A 117 3.18 18.37 -4.65
N ARG A 118 3.59 19.42 -5.37
CA ARG A 118 4.84 19.45 -6.12
C ARG A 118 5.66 20.63 -5.66
N ARG A 119 6.99 20.47 -5.66
CA ARG A 119 7.93 21.52 -5.24
C ARG A 119 7.76 22.83 -6.01
N GLU A 120 7.45 22.72 -7.29
CA GLU A 120 7.30 23.85 -8.21
C GLU A 120 5.97 24.61 -8.01
N ASP A 121 4.95 23.95 -7.44
CA ASP A 121 3.58 24.47 -7.34
C ASP A 121 3.31 25.25 -6.04
N GLU A 122 4.28 25.29 -5.12
CA GLU A 122 4.11 25.79 -3.75
C GLU A 122 4.91 27.07 -3.51
N VAL A 123 4.25 28.06 -2.91
CA VAL A 123 4.68 29.47 -2.84
C VAL A 123 5.97 29.68 -2.02
N MET A 124 6.33 28.75 -1.12
CA MET A 124 7.47 28.89 -0.19
C MET A 124 8.55 27.83 -0.40
N GLN A 125 9.50 28.11 -1.31
CA GLN A 125 10.52 27.14 -1.77
C GLN A 125 11.35 26.49 -0.65
N GLU A 126 11.85 27.25 0.34
CA GLU A 126 12.68 26.69 1.43
C GLU A 126 11.92 25.72 2.34
N THR A 127 10.62 25.97 2.52
CA THR A 127 9.77 25.13 3.37
C THR A 127 9.39 23.82 2.67
N ASN A 128 9.25 23.85 1.35
CA ASN A 128 8.95 22.66 0.55
C ASN A 128 10.10 21.65 0.65
N ASP A 129 11.34 22.12 0.65
CA ASP A 129 12.52 21.25 0.75
C ASP A 129 12.49 20.39 2.01
N VAL A 130 12.09 20.95 3.17
CA VAL A 130 11.94 20.18 4.42
C VAL A 130 10.89 19.08 4.28
N LYS A 131 9.73 19.40 3.71
CA LYS A 131 8.63 18.44 3.48
C LYS A 131 9.11 17.25 2.64
N PHE A 132 9.74 17.51 1.50
CA PHE A 132 10.19 16.45 0.60
C PHE A 132 11.45 15.74 1.11
N ASP A 133 12.35 16.42 1.82
CA ASP A 133 13.44 15.75 2.55
C ASP A 133 12.88 14.76 3.58
N ASN A 134 11.82 15.13 4.29
CA ASN A 134 11.15 14.26 5.23
C ASN A 134 10.42 13.10 4.55
N VAL A 135 9.86 13.29 3.34
CA VAL A 135 9.34 12.17 2.53
C VAL A 135 10.44 11.14 2.23
N ILE A 136 11.64 11.59 1.84
CA ILE A 136 12.78 10.68 1.63
C ILE A 136 13.18 9.98 2.93
N LYS A 137 13.24 10.71 4.07
CA LYS A 137 13.55 10.11 5.38
C LYS A 137 12.52 9.05 5.78
N ILE A 138 11.23 9.32 5.56
CA ILE A 138 10.15 8.35 5.83
C ILE A 138 10.33 7.11 4.94
N LEU A 139 10.57 7.28 3.65
CA LEU A 139 10.78 6.16 2.73
C LEU A 139 11.99 5.32 3.15
N GLN A 140 13.12 5.96 3.46
CA GLN A 140 14.33 5.30 3.97
C GLN A 140 14.03 4.50 5.24
N TYR A 141 13.39 5.13 6.23
CA TYR A 141 13.01 4.48 7.48
C TYR A 141 12.12 3.26 7.23
N CYS A 142 11.14 3.37 6.33
CA CYS A 142 10.24 2.28 6.01
C CYS A 142 10.99 1.07 5.45
N VAL A 143 11.85 1.29 4.45
CA VAL A 143 12.53 0.17 3.78
C VAL A 143 13.59 -0.50 4.67
N GLU A 144 14.27 0.27 5.53
CA GLU A 144 15.22 -0.26 6.52
C GLU A 144 14.52 -1.12 7.57
N ASN A 145 13.30 -0.73 7.95
CA ASN A 145 12.48 -1.47 8.92
C ASN A 145 11.56 -2.51 8.25
N LYS A 146 11.77 -2.83 6.96
CA LYS A 146 10.94 -3.78 6.20
C LYS A 146 9.44 -3.43 6.22
N ILE A 147 9.07 -2.15 6.30
CA ILE A 147 7.69 -1.65 6.19
C ILE A 147 7.37 -1.52 4.70
N PHE A 148 6.22 -2.04 4.25
CA PHE A 148 5.83 -1.88 2.84
C PHE A 148 5.47 -0.44 2.51
N VAL A 149 5.81 0.01 1.30
CA VAL A 149 5.46 1.36 0.82
C VAL A 149 4.74 1.29 -0.51
N VAL A 150 3.61 1.98 -0.61
CA VAL A 150 2.90 2.23 -1.87
C VAL A 150 3.13 3.67 -2.28
N ILE A 151 3.70 3.89 -3.46
CA ILE A 151 3.96 5.23 -4.01
C ILE A 151 2.95 5.50 -5.11
N ASP A 152 2.19 6.58 -4.97
CA ASP A 152 1.13 6.99 -5.90
C ASP A 152 1.22 8.49 -6.25
N ALA A 153 0.55 8.91 -7.32
CA ALA A 153 0.33 10.31 -7.68
C ALA A 153 1.60 11.20 -7.61
N ASP A 154 1.63 12.20 -6.72
CA ASP A 154 2.76 13.13 -6.60
C ASP A 154 4.05 12.44 -6.10
N GLY A 155 3.95 11.30 -5.40
CA GLY A 155 5.10 10.46 -5.08
C GLY A 155 5.74 9.85 -6.34
N LEU A 156 4.93 9.49 -7.33
CA LEU A 156 5.42 9.04 -8.64
C LEU A 156 6.01 10.22 -9.43
N TYR A 157 5.43 11.42 -9.31
CA TYR A 157 6.02 12.64 -9.88
C TYR A 157 7.41 12.92 -9.30
N LEU A 158 7.58 12.78 -7.98
CA LEU A 158 8.87 12.93 -7.32
C LEU A 158 9.93 11.95 -7.87
N LEU A 159 9.50 10.74 -8.24
CA LEU A 159 10.35 9.73 -8.86
C LEU A 159 10.66 10.01 -10.34
N SER A 160 9.73 10.55 -11.13
CA SER A 160 9.91 10.71 -12.59
C SER A 160 10.30 12.09 -13.09
N ASN A 161 10.01 13.16 -12.33
CA ASN A 161 10.07 14.53 -12.84
C ASN A 161 10.83 15.51 -11.94
N ASP A 162 11.00 15.21 -10.65
CA ASP A 162 11.67 16.13 -9.74
C ASP A 162 13.20 16.00 -9.79
N ASN A 163 13.89 17.02 -10.29
CA ASN A 163 15.34 16.96 -10.49
C ASN A 163 16.15 16.86 -9.20
N LYS A 164 15.61 17.26 -8.04
CA LYS A 164 16.34 17.23 -6.76
C LYS A 164 16.17 15.88 -6.06
N TYR A 165 15.02 15.23 -6.18
CA TYR A 165 14.70 14.01 -5.43
C TYR A 165 14.64 12.73 -6.25
N LYS A 166 14.54 12.79 -7.59
CA LYS A 166 14.44 11.59 -8.43
C LYS A 166 15.58 10.61 -8.24
N SER A 167 16.83 11.09 -8.06
CA SER A 167 17.99 10.21 -7.86
C SER A 167 17.89 9.46 -6.53
N LYS A 168 17.59 10.17 -5.44
CA LYS A 168 17.39 9.59 -4.11
C LYS A 168 16.26 8.55 -4.10
N MET A 169 15.13 8.86 -4.74
CA MET A 169 14.01 7.92 -4.90
C MET A 169 14.44 6.68 -5.71
N SER A 170 15.09 6.87 -6.86
CA SER A 170 15.60 5.77 -7.69
C SER A 170 16.56 4.88 -6.91
N ASP A 171 17.48 5.44 -6.12
CA ASP A 171 18.47 4.64 -5.37
C ASP A 171 17.80 3.80 -4.27
N LEU A 172 16.79 4.36 -3.59
CA LEU A 172 15.93 3.62 -2.66
C LEU A 172 15.19 2.46 -3.35
N LEU A 173 14.62 2.68 -4.54
CA LEU A 173 13.94 1.64 -5.29
C LEU A 173 14.88 0.54 -5.80
N LYS A 174 16.11 0.89 -6.21
CA LYS A 174 17.13 -0.09 -6.64
C LYS A 174 17.53 -1.02 -5.50
N ASN A 175 17.71 -0.47 -4.31
CA ASN A 175 18.22 -1.22 -3.17
C ASN A 175 17.10 -1.95 -2.40
N HIS A 176 15.87 -1.43 -2.44
CA HIS A 176 14.77 -1.89 -1.60
C HIS A 176 13.45 -2.13 -2.33
N GLY A 177 13.45 -2.31 -3.65
CA GLY A 177 12.25 -2.52 -4.46
C GLY A 177 11.34 -3.65 -3.97
N LYS A 178 11.90 -4.68 -3.29
CA LYS A 178 11.12 -5.74 -2.65
C LYS A 178 10.07 -5.26 -1.63
N TYR A 179 10.22 -4.08 -1.02
CA TYR A 179 9.23 -3.51 -0.10
C TYR A 179 8.38 -2.39 -0.71
N ILE A 180 8.53 -2.11 -2.01
CA ILE A 180 7.89 -0.98 -2.67
C ILE A 180 6.90 -1.49 -3.72
N ALA A 181 5.76 -0.80 -3.82
CA ALA A 181 4.79 -0.92 -4.89
C ALA A 181 4.51 0.46 -5.50
N LEU A 182 4.38 0.53 -6.83
CA LEU A 182 3.97 1.73 -7.56
C LEU A 182 2.56 1.52 -8.11
N THR A 183 1.74 2.56 -8.11
CA THR A 183 0.37 2.50 -8.65
C THR A 183 0.14 3.49 -9.78
N PRO A 184 0.94 3.52 -10.86
CA PRO A 184 0.79 4.52 -11.92
C PRO A 184 -0.48 4.30 -12.75
N ASN A 185 -1.11 5.37 -13.20
CA ASN A 185 -1.99 5.32 -14.38
C ASN A 185 -1.17 5.27 -15.68
N VAL A 186 -1.86 5.11 -16.82
CA VAL A 186 -1.21 5.03 -18.15
C VAL A 186 -0.29 6.22 -18.47
N ILE A 187 -0.62 7.43 -18.02
CA ILE A 187 0.20 8.64 -18.27
C ILE A 187 1.41 8.66 -17.34
N GLU A 188 1.21 8.35 -16.06
CA GLU A 188 2.27 8.24 -15.05
C GLU A 188 3.28 7.16 -15.42
N LEU A 189 2.81 5.99 -15.87
CA LEU A 189 3.68 4.89 -16.31
C LEU A 189 4.52 5.30 -17.51
N LYS A 190 3.94 5.99 -18.50
CA LYS A 190 4.69 6.52 -19.65
C LYS A 190 5.77 7.52 -19.23
N ARG A 191 5.52 8.35 -18.22
CA ARG A 191 6.54 9.27 -17.67
C ARG A 191 7.67 8.51 -16.98
N LEU A 192 7.33 7.51 -16.17
CA LEU A 192 8.32 6.63 -15.53
C LEU A 192 9.17 5.89 -16.55
N GLN A 193 8.57 5.33 -17.61
CA GLN A 193 9.31 4.64 -18.68
C GLN A 193 10.16 5.58 -19.53
N LYS A 194 9.77 6.86 -19.65
CA LYS A 194 10.58 7.87 -20.33
C LYS A 194 11.83 8.21 -19.51
N GLU A 195 11.69 8.36 -18.19
CA GLU A 195 12.82 8.65 -17.29
C GLU A 195 13.70 7.40 -17.05
N TYR A 196 13.08 6.23 -16.96
CA TYR A 196 13.72 4.94 -16.75
C TYR A 196 13.28 3.95 -17.85
N PRO A 197 13.92 3.96 -19.03
CA PRO A 197 13.60 3.02 -20.12
C PRO A 197 13.75 1.54 -19.71
N ASP A 198 14.62 1.28 -18.74
CA ASP A 198 14.91 0.01 -18.09
C ASP A 198 14.05 -0.25 -16.84
N LEU A 199 12.93 0.46 -16.64
CA LEU A 199 12.07 0.43 -15.43
C LEU A 199 11.87 -0.97 -14.83
N TYR A 200 11.62 -1.98 -15.66
CA TYR A 200 11.28 -3.34 -15.23
C TYR A 200 12.47 -4.20 -14.82
N THR A 201 13.69 -3.82 -15.19
CA THR A 201 14.92 -4.53 -14.83
C THR A 201 15.75 -3.72 -13.84
N ARG A 202 15.62 -2.38 -13.85
CA ARG A 202 16.37 -1.44 -13.01
C ARG A 202 16.08 -1.56 -11.52
N PHE A 203 14.86 -1.91 -11.14
CA PHE A 203 14.41 -1.90 -9.75
C PHE A 203 13.98 -3.30 -9.31
N PRO A 204 14.89 -4.11 -8.73
CA PRO A 204 14.58 -5.49 -8.40
C PRO A 204 13.50 -5.65 -7.33
N GLY A 205 12.64 -6.64 -7.54
CA GLY A 205 11.56 -7.00 -6.63
C GLY A 205 10.46 -5.96 -6.51
N LEU A 206 10.47 -4.88 -7.29
CA LEU A 206 9.42 -3.87 -7.36
C LEU A 206 8.12 -4.45 -7.93
N ILE A 207 6.98 -3.95 -7.44
CA ILE A 207 5.66 -4.24 -8.02
C ILE A 207 5.07 -2.98 -8.61
N ILE A 208 4.52 -3.07 -9.82
CA ILE A 208 3.85 -1.97 -10.49
C ILE A 208 2.42 -2.41 -10.81
N LEU A 209 1.44 -1.73 -10.21
CA LEU A 209 0.03 -1.87 -10.51
C LEU A 209 -0.38 -0.76 -11.47
N GLU A 210 -0.34 -1.05 -12.77
CA GLU A 210 -0.79 -0.13 -13.83
C GLU A 210 -2.32 -0.03 -13.82
N LYS A 211 -2.83 1.14 -13.44
CA LYS A 211 -4.26 1.45 -13.39
C LYS A 211 -4.80 1.67 -14.80
N GLY A 212 -5.80 0.88 -15.22
CA GLY A 212 -6.31 0.89 -16.58
C GLY A 212 -7.74 0.33 -16.73
N LYS A 213 -8.14 0.00 -17.98
CA LYS A 213 -9.37 -0.76 -18.22
C LYS A 213 -9.22 -2.17 -17.62
N ASN A 214 -8.12 -2.81 -17.99
CA ASN A 214 -7.61 -3.99 -17.33
C ASN A 214 -6.38 -3.53 -16.55
N ASP A 215 -6.40 -3.75 -15.24
CA ASP A 215 -5.24 -3.40 -14.42
C ASP A 215 -4.16 -4.46 -14.64
N LYS A 216 -2.91 -4.01 -14.80
CA LYS A 216 -1.78 -4.93 -14.97
C LYS A 216 -0.90 -4.89 -13.74
N ILE A 217 -0.62 -6.07 -13.20
CA ILE A 217 0.27 -6.28 -12.07
C ILE A 217 1.58 -6.79 -12.64
N ILE A 218 2.62 -5.96 -12.58
CA ILE A 218 3.94 -6.22 -13.13
C ILE A 218 4.89 -6.43 -11.95
N SER A 219 5.45 -7.63 -11.83
CA SER A 219 6.56 -7.92 -10.93
C SER A 219 7.87 -7.80 -11.70
N THR A 220 8.75 -6.92 -11.24
CA THR A 220 10.10 -6.79 -11.78
C THR A 220 10.99 -7.94 -11.31
N ASN A 221 12.16 -8.05 -11.92
CA ASN A 221 13.11 -9.15 -11.70
C ASN A 221 13.58 -9.21 -10.25
N GLN A 222 13.84 -10.40 -9.72
CA GLN A 222 14.22 -10.57 -8.30
C GLN A 222 15.72 -10.33 -8.05
N SER A 223 16.57 -10.40 -9.07
CA SER A 223 18.01 -10.18 -8.95
C SER A 223 18.51 -9.13 -9.95
N ASN A 224 19.62 -8.47 -9.58
CA ASN A 224 20.43 -7.64 -10.48
C ASN A 224 21.36 -8.48 -11.36
N ASP A 225 21.30 -9.81 -11.27
CA ASP A 225 22.24 -10.68 -11.95
C ASP A 225 21.83 -10.80 -13.42
N SER A 226 22.54 -10.02 -14.25
CA SER A 226 22.37 -9.86 -15.70
C SER A 226 22.55 -11.14 -16.53
N THR A 227 22.69 -12.30 -15.89
CA THR A 227 22.85 -13.60 -16.54
C THR A 227 21.53 -14.31 -16.85
N ASN A 228 20.42 -13.92 -16.21
CA ASN A 228 19.09 -14.40 -16.54
C ASN A 228 18.20 -13.22 -16.94
N GLU A 229 17.99 -13.04 -18.25
CA GLU A 229 16.94 -12.18 -18.81
C GLU A 229 15.55 -12.76 -18.48
N GLU A 230 15.19 -12.83 -17.20
CA GLU A 230 13.81 -13.08 -16.84
C GLU A 230 12.98 -11.87 -17.27
N ASN A 231 12.05 -12.08 -18.19
CA ASN A 231 11.07 -11.07 -18.53
C ASN A 231 10.19 -10.78 -17.30
N PRO A 232 9.78 -9.52 -17.07
CA PRO A 232 8.92 -9.18 -15.95
C PRO A 232 7.66 -10.03 -15.97
N GLN A 233 7.25 -10.50 -14.79
CA GLN A 233 6.05 -11.31 -14.68
C GLN A 233 4.83 -10.38 -14.67
N ILE A 234 3.96 -10.56 -15.66
CA ILE A 234 2.73 -9.77 -15.78
C ILE A 234 1.53 -10.67 -15.48
N LEU A 235 0.65 -10.20 -14.60
CA LEU A 235 -0.68 -10.72 -14.34
C LEU A 235 -1.69 -9.63 -14.68
N GLU A 236 -2.69 -9.94 -15.49
CA GLU A 236 -3.72 -8.97 -15.89
C GLU A 236 -5.02 -9.27 -15.15
N ASN A 237 -5.61 -8.25 -14.54
CA ASN A 237 -6.95 -8.34 -13.99
C ASN A 237 -8.00 -8.01 -15.06
N THR A 238 -8.48 -9.07 -15.71
CA THR A 238 -9.51 -9.02 -16.75
C THR A 238 -10.94 -8.98 -16.21
N VAL A 239 -11.14 -8.93 -14.88
CA VAL A 239 -12.47 -8.71 -14.29
C VAL A 239 -13.01 -7.39 -14.81
N GLU A 240 -14.18 -7.46 -15.44
CA GLU A 240 -14.84 -6.31 -16.03
C GLU A 240 -15.32 -5.37 -14.93
N SER A 241 -15.00 -4.09 -15.08
CA SER A 241 -15.62 -3.03 -14.29
C SER A 241 -16.76 -2.44 -15.11
N HIS A 242 -17.97 -2.48 -14.57
CA HIS A 242 -19.14 -1.85 -15.20
C HIS A 242 -19.19 -0.34 -14.94
N CYS A 243 -18.24 0.21 -14.18
CA CYS A 243 -18.17 1.63 -13.91
C CYS A 243 -17.63 2.41 -15.12
N LEU A 244 -18.49 3.26 -15.70
CA LEU A 244 -18.13 4.16 -16.79
C LEU A 244 -17.74 5.57 -16.31
N LYS A 245 -17.99 5.88 -15.03
CA LYS A 245 -17.65 7.18 -14.43
C LYS A 245 -16.22 7.15 -13.88
N ARG A 246 -15.46 8.20 -14.19
CA ARG A 246 -14.16 8.48 -13.56
C ARG A 246 -14.36 9.55 -12.50
N CYS A 247 -14.39 9.17 -11.21
CA CYS A 247 -14.29 10.12 -10.12
C CYS A 247 -12.81 10.36 -9.75
N GLY A 248 -12.49 11.53 -9.19
CA GLY A 248 -11.10 11.97 -9.01
C GLY A 248 -10.25 11.05 -8.14
N GLY A 249 -10.79 10.53 -7.03
CA GLY A 249 -10.05 9.70 -6.07
C GLY A 249 -10.22 8.18 -6.20
N GLN A 250 -10.51 7.68 -7.41
CA GLN A 250 -10.49 6.22 -7.65
C GLN A 250 -9.11 5.63 -7.38
N GLY A 251 -8.06 6.34 -7.81
CA GLY A 251 -6.67 5.96 -7.54
C GLY A 251 -6.35 5.96 -6.05
N ASP A 252 -6.76 7.01 -5.32
CA ASP A 252 -6.55 7.11 -3.88
C ASP A 252 -7.17 5.93 -3.13
N THR A 253 -8.38 5.52 -3.54
CA THR A 253 -9.08 4.36 -2.96
C THR A 253 -8.29 3.07 -3.18
N LEU A 254 -7.83 2.82 -4.43
CA LEU A 254 -7.01 1.66 -4.78
C LEU A 254 -5.73 1.61 -3.96
N THR A 255 -5.04 2.74 -3.86
CA THR A 255 -3.77 2.88 -3.15
C THR A 255 -3.92 2.60 -1.66
N GLY A 256 -4.98 3.12 -1.02
CA GLY A 256 -5.27 2.83 0.39
C GLY A 256 -5.59 1.36 0.65
N CYS A 257 -6.44 0.75 -0.19
CA CYS A 257 -6.75 -0.68 -0.09
C CYS A 257 -5.48 -1.54 -0.27
N LEU A 258 -4.61 -1.18 -1.22
CA LEU A 258 -3.35 -1.88 -1.47
C LEU A 258 -2.41 -1.82 -0.26
N ALA A 259 -2.25 -0.63 0.32
CA ALA A 259 -1.44 -0.49 1.52
C ALA A 259 -1.98 -1.34 2.66
N THR A 260 -3.30 -1.42 2.85
CA THR A 260 -3.91 -2.26 3.89
C THR A 260 -3.56 -3.74 3.70
N GLN A 261 -3.73 -4.26 2.49
CA GLN A 261 -3.44 -5.66 2.20
C GLN A 261 -1.93 -5.99 2.29
N LEU A 262 -1.06 -5.06 1.89
CA LEU A 262 0.38 -5.17 2.12
C LEU A 262 0.72 -5.10 3.62
N GLY A 263 -0.02 -4.33 4.41
CA GLY A 263 0.10 -4.29 5.86
C GLY A 263 -0.16 -5.65 6.49
N TRP A 264 -1.22 -6.35 6.05
CA TRP A 264 -1.48 -7.73 6.47
C TRP A 264 -0.34 -8.67 6.07
N CYS A 265 0.15 -8.58 4.83
CA CYS A 265 1.34 -9.34 4.41
C CYS A 265 2.55 -9.07 5.31
N ASN A 266 2.76 -7.82 5.72
CA ASN A 266 3.88 -7.44 6.58
C ASN A 266 3.84 -8.15 7.93
N ILE A 267 2.66 -8.17 8.55
CA ILE A 267 2.44 -8.83 9.84
C ILE A 267 2.78 -10.31 9.72
N LEU A 268 2.21 -10.98 8.72
CA LEU A 268 2.38 -12.42 8.52
C LEU A 268 3.85 -12.78 8.22
N LEU A 269 4.53 -12.00 7.38
CA LEU A 269 5.94 -12.23 7.05
C LEU A 269 6.87 -12.00 8.27
N ARG A 270 6.61 -10.96 9.07
CA ARG A 270 7.37 -10.70 10.30
C ARG A 270 7.14 -11.79 11.35
N ASP A 271 5.91 -12.27 11.47
CA ASP A 271 5.55 -13.37 12.37
C ASP A 271 6.28 -14.67 11.97
N ASP A 272 6.29 -15.02 10.68
CA ASP A 272 7.08 -16.15 10.16
C ASP A 272 8.58 -15.97 10.45
N GLU A 273 9.18 -14.81 10.15
CA GLU A 273 10.60 -14.55 10.43
C GLU A 273 10.96 -14.66 11.92
N ASN A 274 10.08 -14.20 12.81
CA ASN A 274 10.30 -14.28 14.26
C ASN A 274 10.13 -15.71 14.78
N SER A 275 9.24 -16.49 14.18
CA SER A 275 9.08 -17.90 14.53
C SER A 275 10.30 -18.75 14.16
N SER A 276 10.88 -18.55 12.97
CA SER A 276 12.07 -19.31 12.53
C SER A 276 13.33 -19.01 13.37
N LYS A 277 13.56 -17.76 13.77
CA LYS A 277 14.77 -17.39 14.53
C LYS A 277 14.88 -18.04 15.91
N ASN A 278 13.75 -18.40 16.51
CA ASN A 278 13.71 -18.99 17.84
C ASN A 278 13.86 -20.53 17.82
N ASP A 279 13.79 -21.17 16.65
CA ASP A 279 14.01 -22.62 16.52
C ASP A 279 15.50 -22.96 16.29
N ASP A 280 16.31 -22.03 15.76
CA ASP A 280 17.75 -22.24 15.49
C ASP A 280 18.68 -21.90 16.67
N GLY A 281 18.12 -21.54 17.83
CA GLY A 281 18.93 -21.13 18.97
C GLY A 281 18.23 -21.19 20.32
N ASP A 282 18.05 -22.39 20.89
CA ASP A 282 18.35 -22.67 22.31
C ASP A 282 18.19 -24.17 22.61
N ASP A 283 19.30 -24.92 22.53
CA ASP A 283 19.40 -26.27 23.12
C ASP A 283 19.99 -26.21 24.55
N ASN A 284 20.08 -25.01 25.17
CA ASN A 284 20.82 -24.84 26.42
C ASN A 284 20.27 -23.76 27.37
N ASN A 285 18.95 -23.65 27.55
CA ASN A 285 18.42 -23.01 28.75
C ASN A 285 17.09 -23.59 29.24
N ASN A 286 17.20 -24.48 30.23
CA ASN A 286 16.12 -24.80 31.15
C ASN A 286 15.70 -23.54 31.92
N ASN A 287 14.66 -22.85 31.44
CA ASN A 287 13.83 -22.02 32.30
C ASN A 287 12.36 -22.11 31.88
N ASN A 288 11.60 -22.79 32.73
CA ASN A 288 10.15 -22.96 32.69
C ASN A 288 9.42 -21.60 32.67
N ASN A 289 9.14 -21.09 31.48
CA ASN A 289 8.00 -20.22 31.22
C ASN A 289 7.37 -20.66 29.90
N ASN A 290 6.40 -21.58 29.98
CA ASN A 290 5.49 -21.94 28.90
C ASN A 290 4.65 -20.71 28.49
N LYS A 291 5.25 -19.74 27.80
CA LYS A 291 4.50 -18.89 26.89
C LYS A 291 4.30 -19.71 25.63
N GLU A 292 3.12 -20.30 25.49
CA GLU A 292 2.72 -20.95 24.25
C GLU A 292 3.11 -20.07 23.06
N LYS A 293 3.85 -20.65 22.10
CA LYS A 293 4.30 -19.98 20.89
C LYS A 293 3.06 -19.52 20.09
N HIS A 294 2.64 -18.28 20.29
CA HIS A 294 1.45 -17.77 19.60
C HIS A 294 1.83 -17.23 18.22
N VAL A 295 1.88 -18.12 17.23
CA VAL A 295 1.96 -17.77 15.81
C VAL A 295 0.65 -17.11 15.39
N ILE A 296 0.72 -15.98 14.70
CA ILE A 296 -0.48 -15.33 14.16
C ILE A 296 -0.99 -16.18 13.01
N TRP A 297 -2.26 -16.60 13.09
CA TRP A 297 -2.94 -17.39 12.05
C TRP A 297 -2.10 -18.59 11.54
N PRO A 298 -1.88 -19.62 12.38
CA PRO A 298 -0.94 -20.72 12.11
C PRO A 298 -1.36 -21.60 10.93
N ASP A 299 -2.66 -21.82 10.75
CA ASP A 299 -3.24 -22.71 9.73
C ASP A 299 -3.30 -22.09 8.33
N ARG A 300 -2.76 -20.88 8.16
CA ARG A 300 -2.75 -20.21 6.84
C ARG A 300 -1.86 -20.96 5.86
N LYS A 301 -2.23 -20.90 4.58
CA LYS A 301 -1.33 -21.28 3.50
C LYS A 301 -0.25 -20.21 3.34
N ARG A 302 1.00 -20.64 3.15
CA ARG A 302 2.14 -19.75 2.87
C ARG A 302 2.43 -19.71 1.37
N LEU A 303 2.76 -18.52 0.87
CA LEU A 303 3.30 -18.33 -0.48
C LEU A 303 4.83 -18.46 -0.46
N GLU A 304 5.43 -18.70 -1.62
CA GLU A 304 6.85 -19.06 -1.70
C GLU A 304 7.79 -17.89 -1.40
N ASN A 305 7.39 -16.67 -1.77
CA ASN A 305 8.23 -15.49 -1.60
C ASN A 305 7.41 -14.20 -1.48
N ILE A 306 8.08 -13.13 -1.05
CA ILE A 306 7.49 -11.80 -0.85
C ILE A 306 6.83 -11.23 -2.13
N ALA A 307 7.36 -11.55 -3.31
CA ALA A 307 6.79 -11.05 -4.56
C ALA A 307 5.42 -11.68 -4.84
N GLU A 308 5.24 -12.96 -4.51
CA GLU A 308 3.95 -13.63 -4.65
C GLU A 308 2.87 -12.98 -3.79
N TYR A 309 3.18 -12.65 -2.53
CA TYR A 309 2.28 -11.92 -1.62
C TYR A 309 1.83 -10.59 -2.22
N LYS A 310 2.77 -9.83 -2.80
CA LYS A 310 2.45 -8.51 -3.38
C LYS A 310 1.65 -8.60 -4.68
N VAL A 311 1.97 -9.55 -5.57
CA VAL A 311 1.22 -9.76 -6.81
C VAL A 311 -0.23 -10.14 -6.50
N LEU A 312 -0.42 -11.09 -5.57
CA LEU A 312 -1.76 -11.52 -5.15
C LEU A 312 -2.53 -10.38 -4.47
N SER A 313 -1.88 -9.60 -3.61
CA SER A 313 -2.47 -8.41 -2.98
C SER A 313 -2.95 -7.39 -4.02
N ALA A 314 -2.11 -7.05 -4.99
CA ALA A 314 -2.46 -6.08 -6.04
C ALA A 314 -3.63 -6.55 -6.91
N TYR A 315 -3.69 -7.84 -7.25
CA TYR A 315 -4.78 -8.42 -8.02
C TYR A 315 -6.12 -8.37 -7.26
N VAL A 316 -6.11 -8.79 -6.00
CA VAL A 316 -7.31 -8.79 -5.15
C VAL A 316 -7.83 -7.38 -4.94
N VAL A 317 -6.95 -6.45 -4.58
CA VAL A 317 -7.32 -5.04 -4.35
C VAL A 317 -7.93 -4.43 -5.60
N SER A 318 -7.30 -4.64 -6.77
CA SER A 318 -7.86 -4.22 -8.05
C SER A 318 -9.27 -4.77 -8.27
N THR A 319 -9.51 -6.04 -7.92
CA THR A 319 -10.83 -6.67 -8.03
C THR A 319 -11.85 -6.01 -7.10
N VAL A 320 -11.53 -5.86 -5.82
CA VAL A 320 -12.43 -5.26 -4.83
C VAL A 320 -12.80 -3.83 -5.21
N VAL A 321 -11.82 -3.01 -5.61
CA VAL A 321 -12.08 -1.62 -6.00
C VAL A 321 -12.88 -1.52 -7.31
N LYS A 322 -12.65 -2.41 -8.28
CA LYS A 322 -13.48 -2.49 -9.50
C LYS A 322 -14.93 -2.83 -9.18
N LEU A 323 -15.17 -3.79 -8.28
CA LEU A 323 -16.51 -4.16 -7.82
C LEU A 323 -17.18 -3.00 -7.07
N ALA A 324 -16.48 -2.38 -6.12
CA ALA A 324 -16.96 -1.22 -5.37
C ALA A 324 -17.35 -0.06 -6.31
N SER A 325 -16.52 0.21 -7.31
CA SER A 325 -16.77 1.23 -8.32
C SER A 325 -18.00 0.91 -9.16
N SER A 326 -18.17 -0.35 -9.56
CA SER A 326 -19.34 -0.81 -10.32
C SER A 326 -20.64 -0.67 -9.51
N LYS A 327 -20.61 -1.03 -8.22
CA LYS A 327 -21.74 -0.86 -7.30
C LYS A 327 -22.11 0.61 -7.11
N ALA A 328 -21.13 1.47 -6.82
CA ALA A 328 -21.36 2.91 -6.67
C ALA A 328 -21.89 3.54 -7.96
N PHE A 329 -21.40 3.10 -9.13
CA PHE A 329 -21.90 3.56 -10.42
C PHE A 329 -23.33 3.09 -10.71
N ALA A 330 -23.70 1.86 -10.36
CA ALA A 330 -25.06 1.35 -10.52
C ALA A 330 -26.08 2.16 -9.71
N GLU A 331 -25.67 2.75 -8.58
CA GLU A 331 -26.55 3.60 -7.76
C GLU A 331 -26.56 5.07 -8.21
N LYS A 332 -25.40 5.61 -8.58
CA LYS A 332 -25.23 7.08 -8.74
C LYS A 332 -25.04 7.51 -10.20
N PHE A 333 -24.70 6.60 -11.09
CA PHE A 333 -24.41 6.83 -12.51
C PHE A 333 -23.51 8.06 -12.72
N ARG A 334 -24.03 9.08 -13.44
CA ARG A 334 -23.32 10.32 -13.78
C ARG A 334 -22.87 11.08 -12.54
N SER A 335 -23.65 11.04 -11.46
CA SER A 335 -23.40 11.80 -10.24
C SER A 335 -22.38 11.17 -9.30
N MET A 336 -21.95 9.92 -9.55
CA MET A 336 -21.01 9.19 -8.70
C MET A 336 -19.77 10.00 -8.35
N GLN A 337 -19.48 10.09 -7.06
CA GLN A 337 -18.33 10.74 -6.45
C GLN A 337 -17.37 9.71 -5.86
N THR A 338 -16.24 10.17 -5.30
CA THR A 338 -15.28 9.28 -4.63
C THR A 338 -15.80 8.77 -3.29
N THR A 339 -16.56 9.57 -2.56
CA THR A 339 -17.26 9.15 -1.33
C THR A 339 -18.19 7.97 -1.59
N ASP A 340 -18.95 7.99 -2.70
CA ASP A 340 -19.82 6.88 -3.09
C ASP A 340 -19.03 5.59 -3.34
N LEU A 341 -17.86 5.69 -4.00
CA LEU A 341 -16.96 4.56 -4.18
C LEU A 341 -16.44 4.02 -2.84
N ASN A 342 -15.91 4.89 -1.98
CA ASN A 342 -15.42 4.49 -0.65
C ASN A 342 -16.50 3.74 0.13
N ASN A 343 -17.74 4.25 0.14
CA ASN A 343 -18.86 3.63 0.84
C ASN A 343 -19.20 2.21 0.35
N LYS A 344 -18.74 1.82 -0.85
CA LYS A 344 -18.92 0.48 -1.41
C LYS A 344 -17.72 -0.44 -1.24
N VAL A 345 -16.60 0.03 -0.70
CA VAL A 345 -15.38 -0.79 -0.50
C VAL A 345 -15.65 -1.96 0.43
N GLY A 346 -16.22 -1.72 1.62
CA GLY A 346 -16.51 -2.79 2.58
C GLY A 346 -17.55 -3.79 2.05
N GLU A 347 -18.59 -3.31 1.36
CA GLU A 347 -19.60 -4.17 0.73
C GLU A 347 -18.98 -5.07 -0.36
N ALA A 348 -18.14 -4.51 -1.22
CA ALA A 348 -17.45 -5.27 -2.26
C ALA A 348 -16.45 -6.29 -1.68
N PHE A 349 -15.74 -5.91 -0.63
CA PHE A 349 -14.84 -6.83 0.09
C PHE A 349 -15.61 -8.02 0.66
N TYR A 350 -16.74 -7.74 1.33
CA TYR A 350 -17.60 -8.78 1.90
C TYR A 350 -18.21 -9.69 0.82
N GLU A 351 -18.63 -9.15 -0.32
CA GLU A 351 -19.16 -9.97 -1.42
C GLU A 351 -18.12 -10.95 -1.98
N ILE A 352 -16.84 -10.54 -2.03
CA ILE A 352 -15.75 -11.36 -2.57
C ILE A 352 -15.27 -12.42 -1.56
N PHE A 353 -15.17 -12.07 -0.28
CA PHE A 353 -14.54 -12.92 0.73
C PHE A 353 -15.51 -13.54 1.75
N GLY A 354 -16.74 -13.05 1.83
CA GLY A 354 -17.73 -13.43 2.84
C GLY A 354 -17.33 -13.04 4.27
N ASP A 355 -18.00 -13.65 5.24
CA ASP A 355 -17.59 -13.60 6.65
C ASP A 355 -16.30 -14.40 6.83
N THR A 356 -15.17 -13.72 6.95
CA THR A 356 -13.88 -14.33 7.34
C THR A 356 -13.79 -14.58 8.85
N VAL A 357 -14.93 -14.68 9.53
CA VAL A 357 -15.03 -14.88 10.98
C VAL A 357 -14.67 -16.34 11.30
N GLU A 358 -13.67 -16.54 12.15
CA GLU A 358 -13.44 -17.84 12.78
C GLU A 358 -14.62 -18.13 13.70
N LYS A 359 -15.39 -19.17 13.38
CA LYS A 359 -16.43 -19.68 14.29
C LYS A 359 -15.73 -20.46 15.39
N GLU A 360 -15.94 -20.04 16.64
CA GLU A 360 -15.47 -20.74 17.85
C GLU A 360 -16.06 -22.15 17.97
#